data_AF-A0A0F0LYI9-F1
#
_entry.id   AF-A0A0F0LYI9-F1
#
_cell.length_a   1.000
_cell.length_b   1.000
_cell.length_c   1.000
_cell.angle_alpha   90.00
_cell.angle_beta   90.00
_cell.angle_gamma   90.00
#
_symmetry.space_group_name_H-M   'P 1'
#
loop_
_entity.id
_entity.type
_entity.pdbx_description
1 polymer ?
#
loop_
_entity_poly.entity_id
_entity_poly.type
_entity_poly.pdbx_seq_one_letter_code
_entity_poly.pdbx_strand_id
1 'polypeptide(L)'
;MLHPDGSAEDNLPLFSDVVARVWAGESRVKGGAYVDALTAAGFARADMQVTADETTVGNPAESIQFSVRWGQDKCLVGQVGPSTGDPVTSVLPQVDGGKCLIGKTAPVGP
;
A
#
# COMPACT_ATOMS: atom_id res chain seq x y z
N MET A 1 -0.17 2.48 16.75
CA MET A 1 0.58 1.21 16.91
C MET A 1 -0.16 0.12 16.16
N LEU A 2 0.48 -1.00 15.83
CA LEU A 2 -0.20 -2.09 15.13
C LEU A 2 -1.07 -2.87 16.14
N HIS A 3 -2.26 -3.26 15.73
CA HIS A 3 -3.21 -4.10 16.48
C HIS A 3 -3.35 -5.45 15.76
N PRO A 4 -2.53 -6.46 16.10
CA PRO A 4 -2.50 -7.75 15.37
C PRO A 4 -3.82 -8.51 15.41
N ASP A 5 -4.54 -8.42 16.53
CA ASP A 5 -5.86 -9.07 16.72
C ASP A 5 -7.02 -8.14 16.39
N GLY A 6 -6.73 -6.93 15.88
CA GLY A 6 -7.73 -5.92 15.50
C GLY A 6 -8.27 -6.12 14.08
N SER A 7 -9.28 -5.32 13.74
CA SER A 7 -9.81 -5.18 12.38
C SER A 7 -8.85 -4.41 11.46
N ALA A 8 -9.19 -4.34 10.17
CA ALA A 8 -8.45 -3.48 9.25
C ALA A 8 -8.64 -2.01 9.63
N GLU A 9 -9.85 -1.64 10.05
CA GLU A 9 -10.23 -0.31 10.51
C GLU A 9 -9.43 0.13 11.74
N ASP A 10 -9.14 -0.79 12.67
CA ASP A 10 -8.30 -0.51 13.84
C ASP A 10 -6.85 -0.16 13.45
N ASN A 11 -6.39 -0.67 12.31
CA ASN A 11 -5.02 -0.46 11.81
C ASN A 11 -4.93 0.65 10.75
N LEU A 12 -6.06 1.16 10.25
CA LEU A 12 -6.09 2.23 9.25
C LEU A 12 -5.36 3.49 9.72
N PRO A 13 -5.51 3.99 10.98
CA PRO A 13 -4.77 5.17 11.42
C PRO A 13 -3.24 5.00 11.35
N LEU A 14 -2.70 3.85 11.78
CA LEU A 14 -1.27 3.58 11.66
C LEU A 14 -0.83 3.52 10.19
N PHE A 15 -1.62 2.85 9.36
CA PHE A 15 -1.35 2.75 7.92
C PHE A 15 -1.29 4.13 7.28
N SER A 16 -2.30 4.98 7.52
CA SER A 16 -2.36 6.37 7.04
C SER A 16 -1.16 7.20 7.50
N ASP A 17 -0.76 7.09 8.77
CA ASP A 17 0.40 7.81 9.31
C ASP A 17 1.71 7.40 8.62
N VAL A 18 1.90 6.10 8.37
CA VAL A 18 3.08 5.60 7.63
C VAL A 18 3.08 6.16 6.20
N VAL A 19 1.95 6.09 5.51
CA VAL A 19 1.80 6.60 4.14
C VAL A 19 2.10 8.10 4.08
N ALA A 20 1.55 8.89 4.99
CA ALA A 20 1.77 10.33 5.07
C ALA A 20 3.25 10.67 5.29
N ARG A 21 3.94 9.92 6.16
CA ARG A 21 5.40 10.10 6.40
C ARG A 21 6.24 9.83 5.16
N VAL A 22 5.96 8.76 4.41
CA VAL A 22 6.68 8.47 3.16
C VAL A 22 6.35 9.54 2.11
N TRP A 23 5.09 9.95 2.00
CA TRP A 23 4.65 10.98 1.06
C TRP A 23 5.32 12.34 1.28
N ALA A 24 5.61 12.70 2.53
CA ALA A 24 6.32 13.92 2.88
C ALA A 24 7.83 13.89 2.54
N GLY A 25 8.38 12.72 2.18
CA GLY A 25 9.79 12.53 1.88
C GLY A 25 10.13 12.48 0.39
N GLU A 26 11.42 12.36 0.09
CA GLU A 26 11.95 12.32 -1.29
C GLU A 26 11.57 11.04 -2.05
N SER A 27 11.19 9.98 -1.33
CA SER A 27 10.83 8.67 -1.92
C SER A 27 9.33 8.51 -2.18
N ARG A 28 8.54 9.59 -2.15
CA ARG A 28 7.07 9.59 -2.29
C ARG A 28 6.51 8.98 -3.59
N VAL A 29 7.34 8.84 -4.62
CA VAL A 29 6.96 8.23 -5.92
C VAL A 29 7.53 6.83 -6.09
N LYS A 30 7.98 6.19 -5.01
CA LYS A 30 8.52 4.83 -5.03
C LYS A 30 7.61 3.91 -4.22
N GLY A 31 6.86 3.04 -4.87
CA GLY A 31 5.99 2.06 -4.24
C GLY A 31 6.73 1.18 -3.24
N GLY A 32 7.97 0.78 -3.57
CA GLY A 32 8.84 0.03 -2.65
C GLY A 32 9.08 0.72 -1.30
N ALA A 33 9.16 2.07 -1.28
CA ALA A 33 9.36 2.81 -0.04
C ALA A 33 8.15 2.70 0.91
N TYR A 34 6.94 2.59 0.37
CA TYR A 34 5.72 2.34 1.16
C TYR A 34 5.72 0.93 1.75
N VAL A 35 6.08 -0.08 0.94
CA VAL A 35 6.19 -1.48 1.40
C VAL A 35 7.22 -1.60 2.54
N ASP A 36 8.39 -0.98 2.39
CA ASP A 36 9.45 -1.00 3.40
C ASP A 36 9.02 -0.30 4.69
N ALA A 37 8.39 0.88 4.58
CA ALA A 37 7.93 1.63 5.74
C ALA A 37 6.78 0.92 6.48
N LEU A 38 5.86 0.29 5.77
CA LEU A 38 4.79 -0.52 6.37
C LEU A 38 5.36 -1.78 7.04
N THR A 39 6.36 -2.42 6.44
CA THR A 39 7.06 -3.55 7.05
C THR A 39 7.73 -3.14 8.36
N ALA A 40 8.41 -1.99 8.38
CA ALA A 40 9.02 -1.43 9.59
C ALA A 40 8.00 -1.08 10.67
N ALA A 41 6.75 -0.76 10.29
CA ALA A 41 5.64 -0.53 11.21
C ALA A 41 4.97 -1.82 11.72
N GLY A 42 5.40 -2.99 11.23
CA GLY A 42 4.96 -4.31 11.67
C GLY A 42 3.95 -5.01 10.75
N PHE A 43 3.55 -4.39 9.63
CA PHE A 43 2.69 -5.07 8.66
C PHE A 43 3.48 -6.17 7.91
N ALA A 44 2.86 -7.32 7.68
CA ALA A 44 3.53 -8.45 7.04
C ALA A 44 3.73 -8.20 5.53
N ARG A 45 4.99 -8.17 5.07
CA ARG A 45 5.33 -7.99 3.64
C ARG A 45 4.67 -9.04 2.74
N ALA A 46 4.53 -10.28 3.23
CA ALA A 46 3.89 -11.37 2.48
C ALA A 46 2.41 -11.12 2.16
N ASP A 47 1.76 -10.22 2.90
CA ASP A 47 0.39 -9.78 2.69
C ASP A 47 0.31 -8.53 1.81
N MET A 48 1.44 -8.00 1.34
CA MET A 48 1.49 -6.77 0.58
C MET A 48 1.41 -6.96 -0.93
N GLN A 49 0.81 -5.98 -1.58
CA GLN A 49 0.80 -5.83 -3.03
C GLN A 49 1.14 -4.38 -3.38
N VAL A 50 1.82 -4.15 -4.50
CA VAL A 50 2.14 -2.81 -5.00
C VAL A 50 2.09 -2.81 -6.53
N THR A 51 1.62 -1.73 -7.14
CA THR A 51 1.69 -1.54 -8.60
C THR A 51 3.11 -1.18 -9.03
N ALA A 52 3.42 -1.26 -10.32
CA ALA A 52 4.71 -0.79 -10.82
C ALA A 52 4.83 0.74 -10.69
N ASP A 53 6.04 1.21 -10.35
CA ASP A 53 6.38 2.63 -10.25
C ASP A 53 6.66 3.27 -11.62
N GLU A 54 6.80 2.45 -12.66
CA GLU A 54 7.03 2.86 -14.05
C GLU A 54 6.08 2.13 -15.02
N THR A 55 5.76 2.82 -16.11
CA THR A 55 5.04 2.27 -17.26
C THR A 55 5.94 1.36 -18.08
N THR A 56 5.36 0.59 -19.02
CA THR A 56 6.12 -0.32 -19.91
C THR A 56 7.12 0.38 -20.82
N VAL A 57 7.02 1.71 -20.98
CA VAL A 57 7.95 2.55 -21.77
C VAL A 57 8.90 3.36 -20.88
N GLY A 58 8.93 3.11 -19.57
CA GLY A 58 9.89 3.71 -18.63
C GLY A 58 9.50 5.08 -18.06
N ASN A 59 8.27 5.55 -18.32
CA ASN A 59 7.78 6.78 -17.68
C ASN A 59 7.34 6.51 -16.24
N PRO A 60 7.51 7.45 -15.29
CA PRO A 60 6.96 7.34 -13.95
C PRO A 60 5.45 7.07 -13.96
N ALA A 61 4.96 6.29 -13.00
CA ALA A 61 3.55 6.05 -12.82
C ALA A 61 2.82 7.30 -12.31
N GLU A 62 1.71 7.67 -12.96
CA GLU A 62 0.84 8.77 -12.55
C GLU A 62 0.12 8.51 -11.21
N SER A 63 -0.03 7.23 -10.88
CA SER A 63 -0.60 6.76 -9.63
C SER A 63 0.04 5.42 -9.25
N ILE A 64 0.39 5.28 -7.99
CA ILE A 64 0.91 4.04 -7.40
C ILE A 64 -0.09 3.60 -6.34
N GLN A 65 -0.52 2.34 -6.41
CA GLN A 65 -1.33 1.70 -5.38
C GLN A 65 -0.50 0.66 -4.65
N PHE A 66 -0.71 0.58 -3.35
CA PHE A 66 -0.18 -0.49 -2.51
C PHE A 66 -1.22 -0.91 -1.49
N SER A 67 -1.07 -2.11 -0.95
CA SER A 67 -2.03 -2.65 0.00
C SER A 67 -1.41 -3.63 0.97
N VAL A 68 -2.11 -3.89 2.07
CA VAL A 68 -1.87 -4.98 3.01
C VAL A 68 -3.17 -5.76 3.14
N ARG A 69 -3.13 -7.05 2.82
CA ARG A 69 -4.23 -7.96 3.12
C ARG A 69 -4.37 -8.09 4.64
N TRP A 70 -5.59 -7.98 5.15
CA TRP A 70 -5.87 -8.08 6.57
C TRP A 70 -7.05 -9.03 6.83
N GLY A 71 -6.81 -10.02 7.68
CA GLY A 71 -7.81 -11.05 7.96
C GLY A 71 -8.24 -11.81 6.70
N GLN A 72 -9.52 -12.20 6.66
CA GLN A 72 -10.06 -13.07 5.61
C GLN A 72 -10.66 -12.32 4.42
N ASP A 73 -11.08 -11.06 4.60
CA ASP A 73 -11.89 -10.34 3.60
C ASP A 73 -11.55 -8.85 3.44
N LYS A 74 -10.59 -8.30 4.19
CA LYS A 74 -10.23 -6.87 4.11
C LYS A 74 -8.84 -6.62 3.59
N CYS A 75 -8.66 -5.40 3.09
CA CYS A 75 -7.41 -4.82 2.67
C CYS A 75 -7.30 -3.38 3.16
N LEU A 76 -6.14 -3.03 3.68
CA LEU A 76 -5.72 -1.63 3.79
C LEU A 76 -5.12 -1.24 2.45
N VAL A 77 -5.65 -0.21 1.81
CA VAL A 77 -5.21 0.23 0.47
C VAL A 77 -4.77 1.69 0.52
N GLY A 78 -3.60 1.97 -0.01
CA GLY A 78 -3.05 3.30 -0.19
C GLY A 78 -2.85 3.62 -1.67
N GLN A 79 -3.11 4.86 -2.04
CA GLN A 79 -2.85 5.40 -3.37
C GLN A 79 -2.13 6.74 -3.28
N VAL A 80 -1.09 6.91 -4.09
CA VAL A 80 -0.27 8.13 -4.17
C VAL A 80 0.08 8.45 -5.62
N GLY A 81 0.63 9.63 -5.87
CA GLY A 81 1.16 10.02 -7.18
C GLY A 81 0.55 11.32 -7.71
N PRO A 82 1.10 11.89 -8.79
CA PRO A 82 0.69 13.19 -9.32
C PRO A 82 -0.80 13.31 -9.57
N SER A 83 -1.42 12.26 -10.12
CA SER A 83 -2.86 12.24 -10.42
C SER A 83 -3.74 12.04 -9.18
N THR A 84 -3.18 11.60 -8.05
CA THR A 84 -3.91 11.43 -6.79
C THR A 84 -3.90 12.72 -5.96
N GLY A 85 -2.85 13.54 -6.08
CA GLY A 85 -2.65 14.70 -5.21
C GLY A 85 -2.14 14.27 -3.84
N ASP A 86 -2.89 14.58 -2.78
CA ASP A 86 -2.59 14.09 -1.43
C ASP A 86 -2.80 12.56 -1.32
N PRO A 87 -2.07 11.86 -0.44
CA PRO A 87 -2.18 10.42 -0.29
C PRO A 87 -3.59 10.03 0.17
N VAL A 88 -4.16 9.02 -0.47
CA VAL A 88 -5.47 8.45 -0.10
C VAL A 88 -5.25 7.08 0.53
N THR A 89 -5.92 6.82 1.65
CA THR A 89 -5.91 5.52 2.30
C THR A 89 -7.32 5.09 2.68
N SER A 90 -7.64 3.80 2.52
CA SER A 90 -8.97 3.27 2.82
C SER A 90 -8.93 1.78 3.16
N VAL A 91 -10.00 1.30 3.79
CA VAL A 91 -10.27 -0.14 3.91
C VAL A 91 -11.19 -0.56 2.78
N LEU A 92 -10.77 -1.56 2.01
CA LEU A 92 -11.54 -2.14 0.92
C LEU A 92 -11.73 -3.64 1.12
N PRO A 93 -12.78 -4.25 0.55
CA PRO A 93 -12.90 -5.70 0.47
C PRO A 93 -11.75 -6.32 -0.34
N GLN A 94 -11.34 -7.53 0.03
CA GLN A 94 -10.53 -8.38 -0.84
C GLN A 94 -11.32 -8.69 -2.12
N VAL A 95 -10.60 -8.74 -3.24
CA VAL A 95 -11.12 -9.23 -4.52
C VAL A 95 -10.84 -10.73 -4.66
N ASP A 96 -11.37 -11.33 -5.73
CA ASP A 96 -11.27 -12.77 -5.99
C ASP A 96 -9.85 -13.33 -5.79
N GLY A 97 -9.78 -14.43 -5.05
CA GLY A 97 -8.53 -15.11 -4.72
C GLY A 97 -7.74 -14.47 -3.58
N GLY A 98 -8.37 -13.63 -2.75
CA GLY A 98 -7.75 -13.03 -1.57
C GLY A 98 -6.71 -11.96 -1.90
N LYS A 99 -6.91 -11.27 -3.03
CA LYS A 99 -6.05 -10.17 -3.47
C LYS A 99 -6.65 -8.83 -3.03
N CYS A 100 -5.84 -7.79 -3.04
CA CYS A 100 -6.26 -6.44 -2.66
C CYS A 100 -6.28 -5.47 -3.83
N LEU A 101 -5.43 -5.69 -4.84
CA LEU A 101 -5.33 -4.84 -6.03
C LEU A 101 -5.79 -5.60 -7.28
N ILE A 102 -6.47 -4.88 -8.16
CA ILE A 102 -6.87 -5.37 -9.48
C ILE A 102 -5.76 -5.02 -10.47
N GLY A 103 -5.38 -5.99 -11.32
CA GLY A 103 -4.37 -5.80 -12.36
C GLY A 103 -3.03 -6.44 -12.01
N LYS A 104 -1.95 -5.92 -12.61
CA LYS A 104 -0.59 -6.44 -12.41
C LYS A 104 0.09 -5.72 -11.25
N THR A 105 0.64 -6.50 -10.33
CA THR A 105 1.45 -6.03 -9.21
C THR A 105 2.94 -6.29 -9.47
N ALA A 106 3.80 -5.43 -8.96
CA ALA A 106 5.24 -5.65 -8.93
C ALA A 106 5.63 -6.56 -7.75
N PRO A 107 6.77 -7.28 -7.83
CA PRO A 107 7.29 -8.04 -6.70
C PRO A 107 7.62 -7.11 -5.52
N VAL A 108 7.24 -7.52 -4.31
CA VAL A 108 7.54 -6.77 -3.07
C VAL A 108 8.86 -7.17 -2.40
N GLY A 109 9.60 -8.13 -2.96
CA GLY A 109 10.83 -8.67 -2.38
C GLY A 109 10.58 -9.57 -1.14
N PRO A 110 11.64 -10.21 -0.59
CA PRO A 110 11.59 -10.91 0.68
C PRO A 110 11.46 -9.96 1.88
#